data_AF-A0A918G3Z6-F1
#
_entry.id   AF-A0A918G3Z6-F1
#
_cell.length_a   1.000
_cell.length_b   1.000
_cell.length_c   1.000
_cell.angle_alpha   90.00
_cell.angle_beta   90.00
_cell.angle_gamma   90.00
#
_symmetry.space_group_name_H-M   'P 1'
#
loop_
_entity.id
_entity.type
_entity.pdbx_description
1 polymer ?
#
loop_
_entity_poly.entity_id
_entity_poly.type
_entity_poly.pdbx_seq_one_letter_code
_entity_poly.pdbx_strand_id
1 'polypeptide(L)'
;MSGRTEIGRTDPSVLTEERPGPRRLLLGGRSWQVTCIDWLRKRVFVEPADGGGIAKWMNGGVAGLSYALTRAMREVLLGTDPPVSLTRRAQACLAEQRETDAPGTVHPGATLITRVGSDVRGWTWAGYRANATLATTLQSVTDPLQRPTDSWLRLRENLTSADWRAARENVGENLVLPDVDRRAVRGLKFSAALPERLAVATVAARLADFESARSVLRESVRFQHDG
;
A
#
# COMPACT_ATOMS: atom_id res chain seq x y z
N MET A 1 9.63 38.63 -5.40
CA MET A 1 10.77 37.77 -5.76
C MET A 1 11.21 37.01 -4.51
N SER A 2 10.70 35.80 -4.31
CA SER A 2 11.14 34.86 -3.25
C SER A 2 11.68 33.63 -3.98
N GLY A 3 12.80 32.98 -3.69
CA GLY A 3 13.84 33.11 -2.67
C GLY A 3 14.89 32.01 -2.96
N ARG A 4 16.18 32.28 -2.76
CA ARG A 4 17.30 31.31 -2.96
C ARG A 4 17.48 30.34 -1.78
N THR A 5 16.44 30.18 -0.95
CA THR A 5 16.54 29.46 0.32
C THR A 5 16.12 28.00 0.11
N GLU A 6 17.00 27.07 0.50
CA GLU A 6 16.67 25.65 0.55
C GLU A 6 15.60 25.42 1.64
N ILE A 7 14.45 24.88 1.24
CA ILE A 7 13.32 24.58 2.14
C ILE A 7 13.34 23.12 2.66
N GLY A 8 14.26 22.29 2.14
CA GLY A 8 14.48 20.90 2.54
C GLY A 8 14.70 19.97 1.36
N ARG A 9 14.58 18.67 1.61
CA ARG A 9 14.77 17.60 0.62
C ARG A 9 13.48 16.84 0.38
N THR A 10 13.37 16.21 -0.79
CA THR A 10 12.25 15.31 -1.15
C THR A 10 12.80 14.10 -1.90
N ASP A 11 12.03 13.03 -1.96
CA ASP A 11 12.38 11.87 -2.78
C ASP A 11 12.19 12.18 -4.28
N PRO A 12 13.16 11.84 -5.16
CA PRO A 12 13.00 11.99 -6.60
C PRO A 12 11.78 11.26 -7.17
N SER A 13 11.29 10.20 -6.52
CA SER A 13 10.11 9.46 -6.98
C SER A 13 8.87 10.35 -7.07
N VAL A 14 8.74 11.30 -6.14
CA VAL A 14 7.61 12.25 -6.10
C VAL A 14 7.67 13.21 -7.29
N LEU A 15 8.83 13.33 -7.95
CA LEU A 15 9.05 14.14 -9.15
C LEU A 15 8.81 13.38 -10.46
N THR A 16 8.90 12.06 -10.44
CA THR A 16 8.78 11.21 -11.64
C THR A 16 7.47 10.43 -11.73
N GLU A 17 6.69 10.33 -10.64
CA GLU A 17 5.41 9.61 -10.61
C GLU A 17 4.38 10.27 -11.53
N GLU A 18 3.68 9.48 -12.36
CA GLU A 18 2.57 9.93 -13.20
C GLU A 18 1.39 10.34 -12.34
N ARG A 19 0.83 11.52 -12.59
CA ARG A 19 -0.31 12.07 -11.83
C ARG A 19 -1.08 13.07 -12.68
N PRO A 20 -2.41 13.14 -12.54
CA PRO A 20 -3.19 14.24 -13.08
C PRO A 20 -2.90 15.55 -12.31
N GLY A 21 -2.88 16.67 -13.05
CA GLY A 21 -2.78 18.00 -12.48
C GLY A 21 -1.37 18.46 -12.06
N PRO A 22 -1.27 19.69 -11.51
CA PRO A 22 0.00 20.34 -11.27
C PRO A 22 0.78 19.64 -10.16
N ARG A 23 2.11 19.48 -10.32
CA ARG A 23 2.95 18.75 -9.37
C ARG A 23 3.22 19.57 -8.11
N ARG A 24 2.62 19.17 -6.99
CA ARG A 24 2.81 19.79 -5.67
C ARG A 24 3.54 18.86 -4.71
N LEU A 25 4.43 19.41 -3.90
CA LEU A 25 5.17 18.78 -2.81
C LEU A 25 4.62 19.28 -1.47
N LEU A 26 4.59 18.41 -0.47
CA LEU A 26 4.31 18.80 0.92
C LEU A 26 5.63 18.73 1.70
N LEU A 27 6.11 19.87 2.19
CA LEU A 27 7.41 19.95 2.87
C LEU A 27 7.36 20.99 3.98
N GLY A 28 7.79 20.59 5.19
CA GLY A 28 7.73 21.46 6.37
C GLY A 28 6.31 21.89 6.75
N GLY A 29 5.31 21.04 6.49
CA GLY A 29 3.90 21.34 6.75
C GLY A 29 3.29 22.38 5.81
N ARG A 30 3.97 22.74 4.72
CA ARG A 30 3.49 23.69 3.70
C ARG A 30 3.46 23.04 2.33
N SER A 31 2.53 23.49 1.49
CA SER A 31 2.37 23.03 0.11
C SER A 31 3.21 23.88 -0.83
N TRP A 32 3.90 23.22 -1.76
CA TRP A 32 4.83 23.82 -2.69
C TRP A 32 4.56 23.34 -4.11
N GLN A 33 4.26 24.24 -5.03
CA GLN A 33 4.09 23.96 -6.45
C GLN A 33 5.46 23.83 -7.12
N VAL A 34 5.74 22.69 -7.77
CA VAL A 34 6.95 22.51 -8.57
C VAL A 34 6.84 23.36 -9.84
N THR A 35 7.84 24.20 -10.07
CA THR A 35 7.94 25.07 -11.25
C THR A 35 9.02 24.61 -12.21
N CYS A 36 10.15 24.10 -11.70
CA CYS A 36 11.26 23.60 -12.52
C CYS A 36 12.03 22.50 -11.80
N ILE A 37 12.57 21.55 -12.57
CA ILE A 37 13.43 20.48 -12.05
C ILE A 37 14.75 20.51 -12.82
N ASP A 38 15.85 20.79 -12.11
CA ASP A 38 17.22 20.64 -12.60
C ASP A 38 17.76 19.29 -12.15
N TRP A 39 17.65 18.29 -13.04
CA TRP A 39 18.11 16.93 -12.78
C TRP A 39 19.63 16.84 -12.62
N LEU A 40 20.39 17.64 -13.37
CA LEU A 40 21.84 17.62 -13.36
C LEU A 40 22.37 18.08 -11.99
N ARG A 41 21.76 19.15 -11.45
CA ARG A 41 22.13 19.72 -10.15
C ARG A 41 21.34 19.14 -8.98
N LYS A 42 20.41 18.21 -9.25
CA LYS A 42 19.49 17.61 -8.26
C LYS A 42 18.74 18.67 -7.46
N ARG A 43 18.19 19.67 -8.15
CA ARG A 43 17.44 20.80 -7.54
C ARG A 43 16.02 20.86 -8.09
N VAL A 44 15.08 21.15 -7.21
CA VAL A 44 13.68 21.42 -7.56
C VAL A 44 13.36 22.84 -7.14
N PHE A 45 12.88 23.63 -8.08
CA PHE A 45 12.39 24.97 -7.82
C PHE A 45 10.89 24.92 -7.60
N VAL A 46 10.45 25.64 -6.58
CA VAL A 46 9.06 25.61 -6.13
C VAL A 46 8.57 26.99 -5.74
N GLU A 47 7.25 27.16 -5.79
CA GLU A 47 6.53 28.33 -5.28
C GLU A 47 5.52 27.90 -4.22
N PRO A 48 5.18 28.75 -3.22
CA PRO A 48 4.13 28.45 -2.26
C PRO A 48 2.80 28.13 -2.96
N ALA A 49 2.05 27.17 -2.42
CA ALA A 49 0.71 26.83 -2.89
C ALA A 49 -0.28 26.79 -1.71
N ASP A 50 -1.54 27.12 -1.98
CA ASP A 50 -2.59 27.20 -0.94
C ASP A 50 -3.01 25.83 -0.39
N GLY A 51 -2.62 24.72 -1.04
CA GLY A 51 -2.91 23.38 -0.53
C GLY A 51 -2.51 22.23 -1.45
N GLY A 52 -2.68 21.02 -0.91
CA GLY A 52 -2.32 19.76 -1.56
C GLY A 52 -0.83 19.43 -1.48
N GLY A 53 -0.37 18.56 -2.37
CA GLY A 53 1.02 18.14 -2.42
C GLY A 53 1.28 16.82 -1.69
N ILE A 54 2.36 16.17 -2.11
CA ILE A 54 2.70 14.82 -1.65
C ILE A 54 4.01 14.90 -0.88
N ALA A 55 4.03 14.31 0.32
CA ALA A 55 5.24 13.98 1.06
C ALA A 55 5.42 12.47 0.98
N LYS A 56 6.34 12.01 0.12
CA LYS A 56 6.63 10.59 -0.04
C LYS A 56 8.14 10.42 0.00
N TRP A 57 8.58 9.50 0.85
CA TRP A 57 9.97 9.14 1.06
C TRP A 57 10.10 7.65 0.76
N MET A 58 10.79 7.30 -0.33
CA MET A 58 11.09 5.91 -0.62
C MET A 58 12.45 5.57 0.00
N ASN A 59 12.44 5.14 1.26
CA ASN A 59 13.62 4.47 1.81
C ASN A 59 13.82 3.17 1.02
N GLY A 60 15.05 2.91 0.56
CA GLY A 60 15.42 1.87 -0.42
C GLY A 60 15.26 0.40 0.01
N GLY A 61 14.26 0.10 0.83
CA GLY A 61 13.81 -1.25 1.17
C GLY A 61 12.31 -1.39 0.92
N VAL A 62 11.79 -2.57 1.20
CA VAL A 62 10.35 -2.83 1.15
C VAL A 62 9.73 -2.15 2.36
N ALA A 63 9.22 -0.94 2.13
CA ALA A 63 8.53 -0.14 3.12
C ALA A 63 7.04 -0.48 3.06
N GLY A 64 6.58 -1.27 4.02
CA GLY A 64 5.19 -1.62 4.19
C GLY A 64 4.93 -2.04 5.63
N LEU A 65 3.70 -1.88 6.09
CA LEU A 65 3.32 -2.25 7.45
C LEU A 65 3.35 -3.77 7.61
N SER A 66 3.67 -4.22 8.83
CA SER A 66 3.62 -5.64 9.18
C SER A 66 2.19 -6.13 9.36
N TYR A 67 1.98 -7.44 9.22
CA TYR A 67 0.71 -8.09 9.53
C TYR A 67 0.19 -7.72 10.93
N ALA A 68 1.04 -7.81 11.95
CA ALA A 68 0.66 -7.50 13.33
C ALA A 68 0.14 -6.06 13.49
N LEU A 69 0.79 -5.10 12.82
CA LEU A 69 0.38 -3.69 12.90
C LEU A 69 -0.93 -3.43 12.16
N THR A 70 -1.09 -3.96 10.94
CA THR A 70 -2.35 -3.79 10.20
C THR A 70 -3.52 -4.50 10.88
N ARG A 71 -3.28 -5.64 11.53
CA ARG A 71 -4.29 -6.29 12.37
C ARG A 71 -4.66 -5.46 13.58
N ALA A 72 -3.68 -4.88 14.29
CA ALA A 72 -3.97 -3.97 15.40
C ALA A 72 -4.80 -2.75 14.95
N MET A 73 -4.49 -2.18 13.78
CA MET A 73 -5.30 -1.11 13.19
C MET A 73 -6.73 -1.56 12.89
N ARG A 74 -6.91 -2.76 12.32
CA ARG A 74 -8.23 -3.37 12.10
C ARG A 74 -9.00 -3.52 13.40
N GLU A 75 -8.37 -4.01 14.47
CA GLU A 75 -9.03 -4.15 15.78
C GLU A 75 -9.46 -2.79 16.36
N VAL A 76 -8.67 -1.74 16.13
CA VAL A 76 -9.04 -0.37 16.54
C VAL A 76 -10.26 0.13 15.77
N LEU A 77 -10.33 -0.12 14.46
CA LEU A 77 -11.51 0.20 13.65
C LEU A 77 -12.74 -0.62 14.03
N LEU A 78 -12.55 -1.84 14.55
CA LEU A 78 -13.62 -2.68 15.09
C LEU A 78 -14.08 -2.27 16.50
N GLY A 79 -13.44 -1.26 17.11
CA GLY A 79 -13.86 -0.68 18.38
C GLY A 79 -12.88 -0.86 19.54
N THR A 80 -11.74 -1.52 19.35
CA THR A 80 -10.72 -1.63 20.40
C THR A 80 -10.05 -0.27 20.62
N ASP A 81 -9.99 0.20 21.86
CA ASP A 81 -9.24 1.42 22.17
C ASP A 81 -7.75 1.11 22.38
N PRO A 82 -6.84 1.87 21.75
CA PRO A 82 -5.41 1.63 21.90
C PRO A 82 -4.97 1.96 23.34
N PRO A 83 -4.01 1.21 23.92
CA PRO A 83 -3.62 1.34 25.33
C PRO A 83 -2.67 2.54 25.56
N VAL A 84 -3.06 3.72 25.08
CA VAL A 84 -2.30 4.97 25.18
C VAL A 84 -3.23 6.15 25.44
N SER A 85 -2.71 7.18 26.08
CA SER A 85 -3.46 8.42 26.28
C SER A 85 -3.72 9.11 24.95
N LEU A 86 -4.99 9.28 24.59
CA LEU A 86 -5.40 9.99 23.39
C LEU A 86 -5.83 11.42 23.70
N THR A 87 -5.40 12.35 22.84
CA THR A 87 -5.94 13.71 22.86
C THR A 87 -7.39 13.72 22.36
N ARG A 88 -8.19 14.73 22.76
CA ARG A 88 -9.58 14.89 22.28
C ARG A 88 -9.69 14.86 20.75
N ARG A 89 -8.76 15.52 20.04
CA ARG A 89 -8.73 15.51 18.57
C ARG A 89 -8.47 14.13 17.97
N ALA A 90 -7.66 13.30 18.63
CA ALA A 90 -7.37 11.94 18.18
C ALA A 90 -8.57 11.02 18.41
N GLN A 91 -9.25 11.17 19.54
CA GLN A 91 -10.50 10.46 19.84
C GLN A 91 -11.59 10.79 18.81
N ALA A 92 -11.78 12.08 18.49
CA ALA A 92 -12.75 12.51 17.49
C ALA A 92 -12.45 11.92 16.10
N CYS A 93 -11.18 11.94 15.67
CA CYS A 93 -10.79 11.36 14.38
C CYS A 93 -10.99 9.83 14.33
N LEU A 94 -10.67 9.11 15.42
CA LEU A 94 -10.95 7.67 15.50
C LEU A 94 -12.44 7.36 15.48
N ALA A 95 -13.25 8.16 16.18
CA ALA A 95 -14.71 8.00 16.16
C ALA A 95 -15.27 8.21 14.75
N GLU A 96 -14.82 9.26 14.06
CA GLU A 96 -15.18 9.53 12.66
C GLU A 96 -14.79 8.36 11.75
N GLN A 97 -13.55 7.86 11.82
CA GLN A 97 -13.11 6.71 11.01
C GLN A 97 -13.89 5.43 11.29
N ARG A 98 -14.25 5.18 12.56
CA ARG A 98 -15.11 4.04 12.95
C ARG A 98 -16.52 4.18 12.36
N GLU A 99 -17.02 5.39 12.20
CA GLU A 99 -18.36 5.63 11.66
C GLU A 99 -18.38 5.65 10.13
N THR A 100 -17.39 6.26 9.48
CA THR A 100 -17.38 6.46 8.03
C THR A 100 -16.67 5.33 7.27
N ASP A 101 -15.48 4.93 7.73
CA ASP A 101 -14.59 4.07 6.94
C ASP A 101 -14.72 2.60 7.35
N ALA A 102 -14.88 2.32 8.64
CA ALA A 102 -14.92 0.94 9.14
C ALA A 102 -16.01 0.07 8.49
N PRO A 103 -17.26 0.55 8.27
CA PRO A 103 -18.31 -0.27 7.66
C PRO A 103 -17.97 -0.82 6.27
N GLY A 104 -17.12 -0.13 5.51
CA GLY A 104 -16.69 -0.54 4.16
C GLY A 104 -15.32 -1.22 4.12
N THR A 105 -14.63 -1.38 5.24
CA THR A 105 -13.22 -1.82 5.26
C THR A 105 -12.91 -2.92 6.28
N VAL A 106 -13.71 -3.08 7.33
CA VAL A 106 -13.51 -4.12 8.36
C VAL A 106 -14.81 -4.84 8.70
N HIS A 107 -14.69 -6.12 9.06
CA HIS A 107 -15.81 -6.92 9.57
C HIS A 107 -15.29 -7.87 10.65
N PRO A 108 -15.97 -8.04 11.80
CA PRO A 108 -15.42 -8.76 12.95
C PRO A 108 -15.04 -10.23 12.64
N GLY A 109 -15.85 -10.94 11.85
CA GLY A 109 -15.65 -12.35 11.54
C GLY A 109 -15.19 -12.69 10.11
N ALA A 110 -14.81 -11.70 9.31
CA ALA A 110 -14.46 -11.93 7.91
C ALA A 110 -13.53 -10.83 7.36
N THR A 111 -12.81 -11.13 6.28
CA THR A 111 -12.29 -10.11 5.38
C THR A 111 -13.38 -9.66 4.41
N LEU A 112 -13.22 -8.45 3.87
CA LEU A 112 -14.22 -7.86 2.98
C LEU A 112 -13.71 -7.81 1.54
N ILE A 113 -14.60 -8.04 0.59
CA ILE A 113 -14.44 -7.60 -0.79
C ILE A 113 -15.51 -6.54 -1.04
N THR A 114 -15.08 -5.29 -1.24
CA THR A 114 -15.99 -4.18 -1.54
C THR A 114 -15.85 -3.71 -2.97
N ARG A 115 -16.93 -3.15 -3.51
CA ARG A 115 -17.01 -2.65 -4.88
C ARG A 115 -17.63 -1.25 -4.88
N VAL A 116 -16.90 -0.29 -5.46
CA VAL A 116 -17.38 1.06 -5.73
C VAL A 116 -17.11 1.37 -7.21
N GLY A 117 -18.16 1.28 -8.04
CA GLY A 117 -18.02 1.32 -9.49
C GLY A 117 -17.11 0.19 -10.00
N SER A 118 -16.02 0.56 -10.69
CA SER A 118 -15.00 -0.37 -11.18
C SER A 118 -13.90 -0.70 -10.16
N ASP A 119 -13.90 -0.05 -9.00
CA ASP A 119 -12.93 -0.28 -7.93
C ASP A 119 -13.37 -1.45 -7.04
N VAL A 120 -12.68 -2.58 -7.19
CA VAL A 120 -12.89 -3.78 -6.37
C VAL A 120 -11.69 -3.96 -5.47
N ARG A 121 -11.92 -3.94 -4.15
CA ARG A 121 -10.87 -4.06 -3.14
C ARG A 121 -11.13 -5.24 -2.23
N GLY A 122 -10.12 -6.10 -2.09
CA GLY A 122 -10.08 -7.12 -1.05
C GLY A 122 -9.36 -6.59 0.19
N TRP A 123 -10.10 -6.24 1.24
CA TRP A 123 -9.58 -5.75 2.52
C TRP A 123 -9.06 -6.90 3.38
N THR A 124 -7.77 -7.18 3.24
CA THR A 124 -7.07 -8.29 3.90
C THR A 124 -6.52 -7.92 5.28
N TRP A 125 -6.15 -6.64 5.48
CA TRP A 125 -5.43 -6.16 6.66
C TRP A 125 -4.18 -6.98 7.01
N ALA A 126 -3.48 -7.46 5.98
CA ALA A 126 -2.43 -8.46 6.11
C ALA A 126 -1.00 -7.90 6.18
N GLY A 127 -0.83 -6.59 5.99
CA GLY A 127 0.47 -5.98 5.80
C GLY A 127 1.01 -6.23 4.40
N TYR A 128 2.03 -5.46 4.02
CA TYR A 128 2.53 -5.44 2.64
C TYR A 128 3.04 -6.79 2.16
N ARG A 129 3.86 -7.47 2.97
CA ARG A 129 4.54 -8.71 2.57
C ARG A 129 3.57 -9.85 2.30
N ALA A 130 2.56 -9.98 3.15
CA ALA A 130 1.48 -10.95 2.96
C ALA A 130 0.66 -10.59 1.72
N ASN A 131 0.32 -9.31 1.53
CA ASN A 131 -0.41 -8.86 0.35
C ASN A 131 0.38 -9.03 -0.95
N ALA A 132 1.70 -8.83 -0.94
CA ALA A 132 2.54 -9.14 -2.09
C ALA A 132 2.53 -10.63 -2.43
N THR A 133 2.59 -11.48 -1.40
CA THR A 133 2.50 -12.94 -1.56
C THR A 133 1.13 -13.34 -2.13
N LEU A 134 0.05 -12.76 -1.60
CA LEU A 134 -1.31 -13.00 -2.07
C LEU A 134 -1.54 -12.50 -3.50
N ALA A 135 -1.00 -11.33 -3.86
CA ALA A 135 -1.15 -10.77 -5.20
C ALA A 135 -0.54 -11.68 -6.27
N THR A 136 0.66 -12.22 -6.05
CA THR A 136 1.28 -13.17 -6.99
C THR A 136 0.60 -14.54 -6.94
N THR A 137 0.10 -14.96 -5.78
CA THR A 137 -0.59 -16.26 -5.65
C THR A 137 -1.98 -16.25 -6.31
N LEU A 138 -2.71 -15.14 -6.22
CA LEU A 138 -4.09 -14.99 -6.69
C LEU A 138 -4.16 -14.19 -8.01
N GLN A 139 -3.16 -14.30 -8.87
CA GLN A 139 -3.06 -13.57 -10.14
C GLN A 139 -4.30 -13.69 -11.04
N SER A 140 -5.04 -14.79 -10.93
CA SER A 140 -6.28 -15.01 -11.67
C SER A 140 -7.41 -14.07 -11.25
N VAL A 141 -7.35 -13.40 -10.09
CA VAL A 141 -8.40 -12.53 -9.55
C VAL A 141 -7.90 -11.15 -9.11
N THR A 142 -6.59 -10.96 -8.95
CA THR A 142 -5.99 -9.64 -8.68
C THR A 142 -5.75 -8.83 -9.95
N ASP A 143 -5.73 -7.51 -9.83
CA ASP A 143 -5.32 -6.62 -10.93
C ASP A 143 -3.79 -6.63 -11.06
N PRO A 144 -3.22 -7.09 -12.19
CA PRO A 144 -1.76 -7.19 -12.37
C PRO A 144 -1.07 -5.83 -12.52
N LEU A 145 -1.83 -4.75 -12.80
CA LEU A 145 -1.27 -3.41 -12.97
C LEU A 145 -1.14 -2.65 -11.66
N GLN A 146 -1.81 -3.12 -10.60
CA GLN A 146 -1.83 -2.44 -9.30
C GLN A 146 -0.91 -3.12 -8.30
N ARG A 147 -0.14 -2.30 -7.58
CA ARG A 147 0.71 -2.82 -6.52
C ARG A 147 -0.12 -3.16 -5.28
N PRO A 148 0.23 -4.23 -4.56
CA PRO A 148 -0.38 -4.53 -3.26
C PRO A 148 -0.15 -3.38 -2.28
N THR A 149 -1.14 -3.10 -1.45
CA THR A 149 -1.03 -2.15 -0.32
C THR A 149 -0.92 -2.89 1.00
N ASP A 150 -0.83 -2.18 2.12
CA ASP A 150 -0.75 -2.80 3.46
C ASP A 150 -2.07 -3.43 3.92
N SER A 151 -3.20 -2.80 3.60
CA SER A 151 -4.51 -3.20 4.14
C SER A 151 -5.44 -3.85 3.11
N TRP A 152 -5.17 -3.71 1.82
CA TRP A 152 -6.02 -4.26 0.76
C TRP A 152 -5.27 -4.61 -0.54
N LEU A 153 -5.92 -5.43 -1.37
CA LEU A 153 -5.52 -5.80 -2.71
C LEU A 153 -6.51 -5.25 -3.74
N ARG A 154 -6.01 -4.72 -4.86
CA ARG A 154 -6.87 -4.44 -6.01
C ARG A 154 -7.23 -5.77 -6.67
N LEU A 155 -8.53 -5.96 -6.88
CA LEU A 155 -9.08 -7.10 -7.58
C LEU A 155 -9.57 -6.68 -8.97
N ARG A 156 -9.70 -7.66 -9.87
CA ARG A 156 -10.23 -7.42 -11.22
C ARG A 156 -11.62 -6.79 -11.14
N GLU A 157 -11.90 -5.84 -12.03
CA GLU A 157 -13.20 -5.17 -12.10
C GLU A 157 -14.34 -6.17 -12.27
N ASN A 158 -14.19 -7.18 -13.12
CA ASN A 158 -15.23 -8.18 -13.38
C ASN A 158 -15.23 -9.34 -12.36
N LEU A 159 -14.58 -9.20 -11.20
CA LEU A 159 -14.52 -10.28 -10.21
C LEU A 159 -15.91 -10.63 -9.66
N THR A 160 -16.25 -11.91 -9.72
CA THR A 160 -17.44 -12.48 -9.07
C THR A 160 -17.08 -13.30 -7.82
N SER A 161 -18.08 -13.57 -6.97
CA SER A 161 -17.92 -14.46 -5.82
C SER A 161 -17.54 -15.89 -6.22
N ALA A 162 -17.96 -16.34 -7.41
CA ALA A 162 -17.60 -17.65 -7.94
C ALA A 162 -16.13 -17.69 -8.38
N ASP A 163 -15.66 -16.67 -9.10
CA ASP A 163 -14.25 -16.54 -9.50
C ASP A 163 -13.32 -16.52 -8.28
N TRP A 164 -13.70 -15.77 -7.23
CA TRP A 164 -12.93 -15.71 -5.99
C TRP A 164 -12.84 -17.07 -5.29
N ARG A 165 -13.96 -17.80 -5.22
CA ARG A 165 -13.99 -19.15 -4.62
C ARG A 165 -13.11 -20.11 -5.42
N ALA A 166 -13.27 -20.14 -6.74
CA ALA A 166 -12.47 -20.98 -7.63
C ALA A 166 -10.97 -20.64 -7.52
N ALA A 167 -10.60 -19.36 -7.45
CA ALA A 167 -9.21 -18.96 -7.26
C ALA A 167 -8.64 -19.46 -5.93
N ARG A 168 -9.38 -19.36 -4.83
CA ARG A 168 -8.96 -19.87 -3.51
C ARG A 168 -8.81 -21.39 -3.50
N GLU A 169 -9.76 -22.11 -4.10
CA GLU A 169 -9.72 -23.57 -4.23
C GLU A 169 -8.53 -24.03 -5.06
N ASN A 170 -8.25 -23.37 -6.18
CA ASN A 170 -7.10 -23.67 -7.05
C ASN A 170 -5.75 -23.44 -6.38
N VAL A 171 -5.65 -22.43 -5.51
CA VAL A 171 -4.44 -22.17 -4.73
C VAL A 171 -4.22 -23.27 -3.69
N GLY A 172 -5.27 -23.69 -2.97
CA GLY A 172 -5.15 -24.65 -1.88
C GLY A 172 -4.12 -24.19 -0.84
N GLU A 173 -3.05 -24.98 -0.65
CA GLU A 173 -1.93 -24.61 0.22
C GLU A 173 -0.69 -24.05 -0.52
N ASN A 174 -0.77 -23.97 -1.85
CA ASN A 174 0.34 -23.63 -2.75
C ASN A 174 0.47 -22.11 -2.91
N LEU A 175 1.13 -21.47 -1.94
CA LEU A 175 1.52 -20.07 -2.06
C LEU A 175 2.77 -19.90 -2.93
N VAL A 176 2.80 -18.83 -3.72
CA VAL A 176 3.92 -18.51 -4.63
C VAL A 176 4.71 -17.34 -4.07
N LEU A 177 6.02 -17.33 -4.34
CA LEU A 177 6.88 -16.19 -4.01
C LEU A 177 6.34 -14.91 -4.68
N PRO A 178 6.36 -13.76 -3.98
CA PRO A 178 5.87 -12.52 -4.54
C PRO A 178 6.76 -12.00 -5.67
N ASP A 179 6.15 -11.29 -6.61
CA ASP A 179 6.86 -10.54 -7.64
C ASP A 179 7.67 -9.39 -7.02
N VAL A 180 8.85 -9.16 -7.59
CA VAL A 180 9.82 -8.20 -7.07
C VAL A 180 10.05 -7.09 -8.07
N ASP A 181 9.97 -5.84 -7.61
CA ASP A 181 10.42 -4.68 -8.39
C ASP A 181 11.93 -4.76 -8.64
N ARG A 182 12.35 -4.64 -9.91
CA ARG A 182 13.77 -4.59 -10.30
C ARG A 182 14.58 -3.55 -9.51
N ARG A 183 13.95 -2.47 -9.02
CA ARG A 183 14.57 -1.48 -8.13
C ARG A 183 14.99 -2.10 -6.78
N ALA A 184 14.14 -2.95 -6.19
CA ALA A 184 14.46 -3.65 -4.94
C ALA A 184 15.62 -4.63 -5.13
N VAL A 185 15.71 -5.28 -6.30
CA VAL A 185 16.84 -6.14 -6.67
C VAL A 185 18.15 -5.36 -6.74
N ARG A 186 18.14 -4.16 -7.33
CA ARG A 186 19.33 -3.29 -7.35
C ARG A 186 19.78 -2.84 -5.95
N GLY A 187 18.83 -2.68 -5.02
CA GLY A 187 19.11 -2.36 -3.63
C GLY A 187 19.68 -3.51 -2.79
N LEU A 188 19.69 -4.74 -3.32
CA LEU A 188 20.27 -5.90 -2.63
C LEU A 188 21.80 -5.71 -2.53
N LYS A 189 22.34 -5.79 -1.31
CA LYS A 189 23.78 -5.86 -1.08
C LYS A 189 24.37 -7.01 -1.89
N PHE A 190 25.44 -6.74 -2.64
CA PHE A 190 26.09 -7.68 -3.56
C PHE A 190 25.26 -8.10 -4.79
N SER A 191 24.22 -7.35 -5.16
CA SER A 191 23.44 -7.59 -6.39
C SER A 191 24.31 -7.68 -7.66
N ALA A 192 25.36 -6.86 -7.75
CA ALA A 192 26.32 -6.88 -8.87
C ALA A 192 27.20 -8.14 -8.93
N ALA A 193 27.29 -8.91 -7.84
CA ALA A 193 28.07 -10.14 -7.74
C ALA A 193 27.19 -11.41 -7.84
N LEU A 194 25.87 -11.26 -7.98
CA LEU A 194 24.90 -12.34 -8.10
C LEU A 194 24.29 -12.36 -9.50
N PRO A 195 24.12 -13.54 -10.12
CA PRO A 195 23.24 -13.68 -11.28
C PRO A 195 21.85 -13.11 -10.99
N GLU A 196 21.26 -12.38 -11.94
CA GLU A 196 19.99 -11.65 -11.74
C GLU A 196 18.88 -12.55 -11.16
N ARG A 197 18.75 -13.79 -11.67
CA ARG A 197 17.78 -14.77 -11.17
C ARG A 197 17.90 -15.04 -9.67
N LEU A 198 19.13 -15.10 -9.14
CA LEU A 198 19.38 -15.36 -7.72
C LEU A 198 19.14 -14.11 -6.88
N ALA A 199 19.46 -12.93 -7.42
CA ALA A 199 19.16 -11.67 -6.76
C ALA A 199 17.63 -11.47 -6.63
N VAL A 200 16.87 -11.75 -7.70
CA VAL A 200 15.40 -11.72 -7.69
C VAL A 200 14.85 -12.71 -6.69
N ALA A 201 15.25 -13.99 -6.76
CA ALA A 201 14.77 -15.04 -5.85
C ALA A 201 15.07 -14.71 -4.38
N THR A 202 16.25 -14.14 -4.10
CA THR A 202 16.63 -13.72 -2.74
C THR A 202 15.71 -12.62 -2.21
N VAL A 203 15.43 -11.60 -3.04
CA VAL A 203 14.54 -10.51 -2.62
C VAL A 203 13.10 -11.03 -2.48
N ALA A 204 12.63 -11.88 -3.38
CA ALA A 204 11.30 -12.48 -3.33
C ALA A 204 11.11 -13.29 -2.04
N ALA A 205 12.09 -14.11 -1.67
CA ALA A 205 12.08 -14.88 -0.42
C ALA A 205 12.09 -13.98 0.82
N ARG A 206 12.83 -12.86 0.79
CA ARG A 206 12.79 -11.86 1.88
C ARG A 206 11.50 -11.07 1.95
N LEU A 207 10.78 -10.98 0.83
CA LEU A 207 9.52 -10.28 0.73
C LEU A 207 8.34 -11.16 1.14
N ALA A 208 8.44 -12.46 0.90
CA ALA A 208 7.40 -13.43 1.17
C ALA A 208 6.98 -13.42 2.65
N ASP A 209 5.68 -13.53 2.88
CA ASP A 209 5.09 -13.83 4.18
C ASP A 209 3.97 -14.86 3.97
N PHE A 210 4.38 -16.12 3.93
CA PHE A 210 3.50 -17.25 3.65
C PHE A 210 2.55 -17.55 4.80
N GLU A 211 2.99 -17.33 6.04
CA GLU A 211 2.19 -17.60 7.23
C GLU A 211 0.99 -16.66 7.30
N SER A 212 1.25 -15.36 7.21
CA SER A 212 0.19 -14.34 7.23
C SER A 212 -0.72 -14.46 6.01
N ALA A 213 -0.18 -14.73 4.82
CA ALA A 213 -0.99 -14.97 3.62
C ALA A 213 -1.93 -16.18 3.79
N ARG A 214 -1.43 -17.28 4.36
CA ARG A 214 -2.24 -18.47 4.65
C ARG A 214 -3.31 -18.20 5.69
N SER A 215 -3.01 -17.41 6.73
CA SER A 215 -4.02 -16.96 7.70
C SER A 215 -5.18 -16.27 7.00
N VAL A 216 -4.90 -15.30 6.13
CA VAL A 216 -5.92 -14.54 5.40
C VAL A 216 -6.72 -15.44 4.46
N LEU A 217 -6.06 -16.36 3.76
CA LEU A 217 -6.74 -17.34 2.90
C LEU A 217 -7.62 -18.35 3.65
N ARG A 218 -7.50 -18.46 4.98
CA ARG A 218 -8.37 -19.30 5.81
C ARG A 218 -9.57 -18.54 6.37
N GLU A 219 -9.56 -17.20 6.32
CA GLU A 219 -10.67 -16.39 6.79
C GLU A 219 -11.88 -16.46 5.86
N SER A 220 -13.06 -16.35 6.47
CA SER A 220 -14.29 -16.10 5.72
C SER A 220 -14.19 -14.78 4.96
N VAL A 221 -14.77 -14.73 3.78
CA VAL A 221 -14.81 -13.51 2.95
C VAL A 221 -16.26 -13.12 2.73
N ARG A 222 -16.58 -11.84 2.92
CA ARG A 222 -17.89 -11.27 2.60
C ARG A 222 -17.78 -10.29 1.44
N PHE A 223 -18.68 -10.44 0.47
CA PHE A 223 -18.83 -9.47 -0.60
C PHE A 223 -19.84 -8.41 -0.16
N GLN A 224 -19.42 -7.15 -0.24
CA GLN A 224 -20.28 -6.00 -0.01
C GLN A 224 -20.37 -5.22 -1.31
N HIS A 225 -21.59 -4.87 -1.68
CA HIS A 225 -21.86 -4.05 -2.85
C HIS A 225 -22.49 -2.79 -2.30
N ASP A 226 -21.82 -1.66 -2.48
CA ASP A 226 -22.48 -0.39 -2.25
C ASP A 226 -23.43 -0.21 -3.45
N GLY A 227 -24.72 -0.12 -3.13
CA GLY A 227 -25.80 0.02 -4.12
C GLY A 227 -25.80 1.36 -4.81
#